data_AF-A0A7X1A4W9-F1
#
_entry.id   AF-A0A7X1A4W9-F1
#
_cell.length_a   1.000
_cell.length_b   1.000
_cell.length_c   1.000
_cell.angle_alpha   90.00
_cell.angle_beta   90.00
_cell.angle_gamma   90.00
#
_symmetry.space_group_name_H-M   'P 1'
#
loop_
_entity.id
_entity.type
_entity.pdbx_description
1 polymer ?
#
loop_
_entity_poly.entity_id
_entity_poly.type
_entity_poly.pdbx_seq_one_letter_code
_entity_poly.pdbx_strand_id
1 'polypeptide(L)'
;MSDQLTNIFTEIKKSGKLPLLFVGSGISLRYLESYQNWKGLLESCISMYSPNPQNTYDSYMNDIKYAHSEDLSDGLLYQYLGKRVEYEFNKAYLNGLISLDFDIPRGESAMKYYISNSMNTYTIKQQYTPEIDSFKLLRKKLLTVITTNYDNFLKDEIFSEHDTIIGQEVFRNIELGVVMKIHGSVEEPKSIIITKDDYDKFEKKSKILYAKLISLFIDNPVIFIGYSISDENIKKFYLIYMNALIVVR
;
A
#
# COMPACT_ATOMS: atom_id res chain seq x y z
N MET A 1 2.87 -22.93 17.44
CA MET A 1 2.33 -22.83 16.06
C MET A 1 1.28 -23.93 15.94
N SER A 2 0.07 -23.66 15.45
CA SER A 2 -0.96 -24.72 15.36
C SER A 2 -0.53 -25.80 14.36
N ASP A 3 -0.88 -27.06 14.60
CA ASP A 3 -0.53 -28.20 13.72
C ASP A 3 -0.99 -27.99 12.27
N GLN A 4 -2.08 -27.23 12.09
CA GLN A 4 -2.58 -26.82 10.77
C GLN A 4 -1.59 -25.94 9.99
N LEU A 5 -0.94 -24.97 10.62
CA LEU A 5 0.05 -24.11 9.95
C LEU A 5 1.27 -24.91 9.54
N THR A 6 1.75 -25.81 10.40
CA THR A 6 2.88 -26.70 10.08
C THR A 6 2.57 -27.57 8.86
N ASN A 7 1.35 -28.09 8.77
CA ASN A 7 0.90 -28.87 7.61
C ASN A 7 0.86 -28.00 6.34
N ILE A 8 0.30 -26.79 6.40
CA ILE A 8 0.26 -25.86 5.25
C ILE A 8 1.68 -25.57 4.73
N PHE A 9 2.63 -25.22 5.60
CA PHE A 9 4.01 -24.95 5.18
C PHE A 9 4.72 -26.20 4.63
N THR A 10 4.37 -27.38 5.15
CA THR A 10 4.90 -28.64 4.63
C THR A 10 4.40 -28.89 3.21
N GLU A 11 3.11 -28.65 2.93
CA GLU A 11 2.56 -28.78 1.58
C GLU A 11 3.13 -27.74 0.61
N ILE A 12 3.29 -26.48 1.05
CA ILE A 12 4.00 -25.45 0.26
C ILE A 12 5.41 -25.94 -0.11
N LYS A 13 6.16 -26.47 0.85
CA LYS A 13 7.50 -27.00 0.61
C LYS A 13 7.50 -28.19 -0.38
N LYS A 14 6.52 -29.09 -0.28
CA LYS A 14 6.39 -30.24 -1.19
C LYS A 14 6.05 -29.82 -2.62
N SER A 15 5.31 -28.73 -2.80
CA SER A 15 4.94 -28.23 -4.14
C SER A 15 6.14 -27.81 -5.00
N GLY A 16 7.28 -27.48 -4.36
CA GLY A 16 8.46 -26.95 -5.04
C GLY A 16 8.27 -25.54 -5.64
N LYS A 17 7.12 -24.91 -5.42
CA LYS A 17 6.78 -23.57 -5.90
C LYS A 17 7.17 -22.51 -4.88
N LEU A 18 7.74 -21.41 -5.35
CA LEU A 18 8.11 -20.30 -4.50
C LEU A 18 6.88 -19.40 -4.27
N PRO A 19 6.53 -19.06 -3.02
CA PRO A 19 5.34 -18.29 -2.73
C PRO A 19 5.45 -16.81 -3.17
N LEU A 20 4.32 -16.22 -3.51
CA LEU A 20 4.15 -14.76 -3.58
C LEU A 20 3.79 -14.24 -2.18
N LEU A 21 4.46 -13.18 -1.76
CA LEU A 21 4.19 -12.52 -0.48
C LEU A 21 3.54 -11.16 -0.69
N PHE A 22 2.31 -11.01 -0.21
CA PHE A 22 1.62 -9.74 -0.12
C PHE A 22 1.81 -9.13 1.26
N VAL A 23 2.31 -7.90 1.31
CA VAL A 23 2.61 -7.19 2.55
C VAL A 23 1.86 -5.87 2.63
N GLY A 24 0.98 -5.75 3.63
CA GLY A 24 0.26 -4.52 3.95
C GLY A 24 0.93 -3.69 5.05
N SER A 25 0.29 -2.57 5.40
CA SER A 25 0.87 -1.57 6.31
C SER A 25 1.02 -2.07 7.74
N GLY A 26 0.34 -3.15 8.11
CA GLY A 26 0.45 -3.83 9.40
C GLY A 26 1.87 -4.31 9.73
N ILE A 27 2.69 -4.64 8.71
CA ILE A 27 4.10 -4.97 8.93
C ILE A 27 4.89 -3.73 9.35
N SER A 28 4.75 -2.62 8.63
CA SER A 28 5.39 -1.35 8.98
C SER A 28 4.88 -0.84 10.34
N LEU A 29 3.58 -0.91 10.62
CA LEU A 29 2.98 -0.57 11.92
C LEU A 29 3.57 -1.40 13.08
N ARG A 30 3.84 -2.69 12.84
CA ARG A 30 4.42 -3.58 13.85
C ARG A 30 5.85 -3.16 14.17
N TYR A 31 6.69 -3.00 13.16
CA TYR A 31 8.13 -2.88 13.33
C TYR A 31 8.67 -1.45 13.43
N LEU A 32 7.94 -0.46 12.93
CA LEU A 32 8.40 0.92 12.87
C LEU A 32 7.77 1.77 13.98
N GLU A 33 8.57 2.68 14.53
CA GLU A 33 8.11 3.71 15.47
C GLU A 33 7.24 4.74 14.74
N SER A 34 6.18 5.20 15.40
CA SER A 34 5.30 6.28 14.93
C SER A 34 4.75 6.14 13.49
N TYR A 35 4.73 4.92 12.95
CA TYR A 35 4.24 4.68 11.59
C TYR A 35 2.74 4.95 11.49
N GLN A 36 2.35 5.68 10.45
CA GLN A 36 0.97 6.07 10.23
C GLN A 36 0.27 5.08 9.31
N ASN A 37 -0.89 4.60 9.73
CA ASN A 37 -1.83 3.96 8.81
C ASN A 37 -2.51 5.02 7.93
N TRP A 38 -3.36 4.60 6.99
CA TRP A 38 -4.03 5.52 6.08
C TRP A 38 -4.77 6.67 6.80
N LYS A 39 -5.57 6.34 7.82
CA LYS A 39 -6.28 7.34 8.62
C LYS A 39 -5.30 8.35 9.24
N GLY A 40 -4.27 7.86 9.93
CA GLY A 40 -3.27 8.71 10.57
C GLY A 40 -2.50 9.58 9.58
N LEU A 41 -2.25 9.07 8.36
CA LEU A 41 -1.58 9.84 7.30
C LEU A 41 -2.46 10.99 6.80
N LEU A 42 -3.75 10.74 6.59
CA LEU A 42 -4.70 11.80 6.20
C LEU A 42 -4.90 12.82 7.33
N GLU A 43 -4.99 12.38 8.58
CA GLU A 43 -5.03 13.27 9.74
C GLU A 43 -3.76 14.13 9.84
N SER A 44 -2.58 13.55 9.56
CA SER A 44 -1.31 14.29 9.46
C SER A 44 -1.36 15.38 8.39
N CYS A 45 -1.88 15.06 7.21
CA CYS A 45 -2.05 16.04 6.13
C CYS A 45 -3.03 17.15 6.55
N ILE A 46 -4.16 16.81 7.16
CA ILE A 46 -5.15 17.78 7.65
C ILE A 46 -4.53 18.70 8.72
N SER A 47 -3.66 18.16 9.57
CA SER A 47 -3.03 18.92 10.65
C SER A 47 -2.16 20.09 10.17
N MET A 48 -1.71 20.04 8.92
CA MET A 48 -0.94 21.13 8.33
C MET A 48 -1.78 22.41 8.16
N TYR A 49 -3.08 22.29 7.88
CA TYR A 49 -3.92 23.45 7.52
C TYR A 49 -5.16 23.65 8.41
N SER A 50 -5.48 22.70 9.30
CA SER A 50 -6.61 22.80 10.21
C SER A 50 -6.17 22.87 11.67
N PRO A 51 -6.67 23.84 12.46
CA PRO A 51 -6.42 23.89 13.91
C PRO A 51 -7.13 22.77 14.68
N ASN A 52 -8.14 22.11 14.09
CA ASN A 52 -8.88 21.01 14.72
C ASN A 52 -8.93 19.79 13.76
N PRO A 53 -7.83 19.04 13.61
CA PRO A 53 -7.72 18.04 12.54
C PRO A 53 -8.76 16.92 12.62
N GLN A 54 -9.06 16.44 13.83
CA GLN A 54 -10.06 15.39 14.03
C GLN A 54 -11.46 15.83 13.59
N ASN A 55 -11.89 17.03 14.01
CA ASN A 55 -13.20 17.56 13.63
C ASN A 55 -13.30 17.81 12.13
N THR A 56 -12.20 18.27 11.50
CA THR A 56 -12.14 18.43 10.04
C THR A 56 -12.22 17.09 9.32
N TYR A 57 -11.51 16.08 9.80
CA TYR A 57 -11.60 14.71 9.28
C TYR A 57 -13.04 14.19 9.35
N ASP A 58 -13.69 14.30 10.52
CA ASP A 58 -15.05 13.82 10.73
C ASP A 58 -16.07 14.60 9.88
N SER A 59 -15.88 15.91 9.73
CA SER A 59 -16.68 16.75 8.83
C SER A 59 -16.59 16.25 7.39
N TYR A 60 -15.39 16.03 6.87
CA TYR A 60 -15.22 15.54 5.50
C TYR A 60 -15.80 14.14 5.31
N MET A 61 -15.64 13.26 6.30
CA MET A 61 -16.26 11.93 6.27
C MET A 61 -17.79 12.02 6.18
N ASN A 62 -18.41 12.90 6.97
CA ASN A 62 -19.85 13.12 6.93
C ASN A 62 -20.31 13.73 5.60
N ASP A 63 -19.58 14.72 5.08
CA ASP A 63 -19.87 15.34 3.77
C ASP A 63 -19.84 14.30 2.65
N ILE A 64 -18.85 13.42 2.64
CA ILE A 64 -18.71 12.36 1.64
C ILE A 64 -19.84 11.34 1.78
N LYS A 65 -20.16 10.92 3.00
CA LYS A 65 -21.29 10.02 3.25
C LYS A 65 -22.64 10.63 2.85
N TYR A 66 -22.82 11.94 3.00
CA TYR A 66 -24.03 12.64 2.57
C TYR A 66 -24.10 12.80 1.05
N ALA A 67 -22.97 13.10 0.40
CA ALA A 67 -22.89 13.27 -1.05
C ALA A 67 -23.00 11.95 -1.84
N HIS A 68 -22.81 10.82 -1.15
CA HIS A 68 -22.87 9.48 -1.71
C HIS A 68 -23.89 8.62 -0.94
N SER A 69 -24.05 7.34 -1.29
CA SER A 69 -24.91 6.43 -0.53
C SER A 69 -24.25 6.02 0.79
N GLU A 70 -25.04 5.77 1.84
CA GLU A 70 -24.55 5.22 3.11
C GLU A 70 -23.83 3.86 2.94
N ASP A 71 -24.13 3.11 1.88
CA ASP A 71 -23.56 1.79 1.58
C ASP A 71 -22.17 1.82 0.90
N LEU A 72 -21.46 2.96 0.93
CA LEU A 72 -20.09 3.03 0.44
C LEU A 72 -19.17 2.10 1.25
N SER A 73 -18.34 1.31 0.56
CA SER A 73 -17.29 0.55 1.25
C SER A 73 -16.27 1.49 1.88
N ASP A 74 -15.70 1.08 3.02
CA ASP A 74 -14.71 1.88 3.76
C ASP A 74 -13.54 2.33 2.85
N GLY A 75 -13.04 1.44 1.99
CA GLY A 75 -11.95 1.79 1.08
C GLY A 75 -12.34 2.86 0.07
N LEU A 76 -13.56 2.83 -0.47
CA LEU A 76 -14.02 3.86 -1.39
C LEU A 76 -14.25 5.19 -0.66
N LEU A 77 -14.73 5.14 0.58
CA LEU A 77 -14.83 6.30 1.47
C LEU A 77 -13.44 6.93 1.70
N TYR A 78 -12.41 6.13 2.00
CA TYR A 78 -11.03 6.62 2.17
C TYR A 78 -10.44 7.23 0.89
N GLN A 79 -10.77 6.69 -0.29
CA GLN A 79 -10.33 7.24 -1.57
C GLN A 79 -10.93 8.64 -1.83
N TYR A 80 -12.22 8.81 -1.56
CA TYR A 80 -12.87 10.12 -1.66
C TYR A 80 -12.32 11.10 -0.62
N LEU A 81 -12.06 10.63 0.60
CA LEU A 81 -11.44 11.44 1.63
C LEU A 81 -10.03 11.89 1.20
N GLY A 82 -9.21 10.99 0.66
CA GLY A 82 -7.91 11.32 0.10
C GLY A 82 -7.99 12.41 -0.96
N LYS A 83 -8.98 12.35 -1.86
CA LYS A 83 -9.23 13.39 -2.86
C LYS A 83 -9.60 14.74 -2.24
N ARG A 84 -10.46 14.73 -1.21
CA ARG A 84 -10.86 15.95 -0.49
C ARG A 84 -9.68 16.60 0.23
N VAL A 85 -8.89 15.80 0.95
CA VAL A 85 -7.71 16.26 1.70
C VAL A 85 -6.64 16.77 0.74
N GLU A 86 -6.37 16.09 -0.38
CA GLU A 86 -5.41 16.55 -1.39
C GLU A 86 -5.78 17.92 -1.94
N TYR A 87 -7.06 18.13 -2.26
CA TYR A 87 -7.53 19.42 -2.75
C TYR A 87 -7.29 20.54 -1.73
N GLU A 88 -7.68 20.36 -0.47
CA GLU A 88 -7.55 21.39 0.56
C GLU A 88 -6.09 21.64 0.94
N PHE A 89 -5.28 20.57 1.04
CA PHE A 89 -3.84 20.67 1.30
C PHE A 89 -3.14 21.47 0.19
N ASN A 90 -3.35 21.10 -1.06
CA ASN A 90 -2.71 21.76 -2.20
C ASN A 90 -3.17 23.22 -2.32
N LYS A 91 -4.45 23.50 -2.06
CA LYS A 91 -4.98 24.87 -2.02
C LYS A 91 -4.34 25.69 -0.90
N ALA A 92 -4.20 25.12 0.30
CA ALA A 92 -3.54 25.79 1.42
C ALA A 92 -2.08 26.11 1.10
N TYR A 93 -1.36 25.17 0.46
CA TYR A 93 0.02 25.38 0.03
C TYR A 93 0.14 26.48 -1.03
N LEU A 94 -0.67 26.43 -2.08
CA LEU A 94 -0.65 27.42 -3.17
C LEU A 94 -1.03 28.83 -2.71
N ASN A 95 -1.86 28.94 -1.67
CA ASN A 95 -2.24 30.22 -1.07
C ASN A 95 -1.25 30.71 0.00
N GLY A 96 -0.18 29.96 0.29
CA GLY A 96 0.81 30.30 1.30
C GLY A 96 0.34 30.17 2.74
N LEU A 97 -0.76 29.44 2.99
CA LEU A 97 -1.25 29.15 4.34
C LEU A 97 -0.38 28.10 5.04
N ILE A 98 0.22 27.20 4.26
CA ILE A 98 1.18 26.20 4.72
C ILE A 98 2.43 26.28 3.86
N SER A 99 3.58 26.01 4.47
CA SER A 99 4.88 25.94 3.79
C SER A 99 5.52 24.59 4.06
N LEU A 100 6.20 24.05 3.05
CA LEU A 100 7.04 22.86 3.17
C LEU A 100 8.51 23.28 3.03
N ASP A 101 9.39 22.57 3.71
CA ASP A 101 10.84 22.83 3.77
C ASP A 101 11.61 22.22 2.57
N PHE A 102 10.89 21.83 1.53
CA PHE A 102 11.43 21.28 0.29
C PHE A 102 10.63 21.77 -0.93
N ASP A 103 11.30 21.74 -2.08
CA ASP A 103 10.71 22.18 -3.34
C ASP A 103 9.71 21.16 -3.90
N ILE A 104 8.61 21.68 -4.43
CA ILE A 104 7.60 20.89 -5.14
C ILE A 104 7.63 21.31 -6.61
N PRO A 105 7.86 20.37 -7.55
CA PRO A 105 7.82 20.68 -8.97
C PRO A 105 6.48 21.29 -9.39
N ARG A 106 6.53 22.24 -10.33
CA ARG A 106 5.34 22.94 -10.80
C ARG A 106 4.31 21.96 -11.37
N GLY A 107 3.09 22.03 -10.84
CA GLY A 107 1.96 21.21 -11.29
C GLY A 107 1.82 19.88 -10.55
N GLU A 108 2.72 19.56 -9.62
CA GLU A 108 2.64 18.36 -8.79
C GLU A 108 1.81 18.58 -7.51
N SER A 109 1.38 17.48 -6.90
CA SER A 109 0.60 17.49 -5.66
C SER A 109 1.50 17.72 -4.44
N ALA A 110 1.32 18.85 -3.77
CA ALA A 110 2.05 19.18 -2.55
C ALA A 110 1.81 18.16 -1.44
N MET A 111 0.58 17.64 -1.31
CA MET A 111 0.23 16.60 -0.34
C MET A 111 1.06 15.33 -0.54
N LYS A 112 1.24 14.88 -1.79
CA LYS A 112 2.02 13.66 -2.07
C LYS A 112 3.49 13.83 -1.74
N TYR A 113 4.06 15.01 -2.02
CA TYR A 113 5.43 15.33 -1.62
C TYR A 113 5.58 15.39 -0.08
N TYR A 114 4.59 15.96 0.62
CA TYR A 114 4.53 15.92 2.08
C TYR A 114 4.50 14.48 2.63
N ILE A 115 3.64 13.62 2.07
CA ILE A 115 3.57 12.19 2.43
C ILE A 115 4.90 11.50 2.18
N SER A 116 5.51 11.75 1.01
CA SER A 116 6.82 11.22 0.67
C SER A 116 7.84 11.58 1.74
N ASN A 117 7.95 12.87 2.08
CA ASN A 117 8.91 13.34 3.05
C ASN A 117 8.65 12.78 4.45
N SER A 118 7.39 12.73 4.89
CA SER A 118 7.04 12.25 6.23
C SER A 118 7.27 10.75 6.43
N MET A 119 7.25 9.96 5.36
CA MET A 119 7.43 8.51 5.39
C MET A 119 8.78 8.04 4.82
N ASN A 120 9.63 8.96 4.36
CA ASN A 120 10.92 8.60 3.73
C ASN A 120 11.90 7.99 4.74
N THR A 121 11.84 8.44 5.99
CA THR A 121 12.67 7.94 7.08
C THR A 121 11.83 7.17 8.08
N TYR A 122 12.42 6.13 8.66
CA TYR A 122 11.77 5.33 9.69
C TYR A 122 12.78 4.90 10.75
N THR A 123 12.26 4.66 11.96
CA THR A 123 13.03 4.07 13.06
C THR A 123 12.47 2.69 13.38
N ILE A 124 13.34 1.69 13.43
CA ILE A 124 12.97 0.32 13.81
C ILE A 124 12.85 0.24 15.34
N LYS A 125 11.74 -0.33 15.81
CA LYS A 125 11.54 -0.72 17.21
C LYS A 125 12.50 -1.84 17.57
N GLN A 126 13.50 -1.53 18.39
CA GLN A 126 14.58 -2.45 18.75
C GLN A 126 14.11 -3.77 19.37
N GLN A 127 12.96 -3.79 20.04
CA GLN A 127 12.43 -5.03 20.62
C GLN A 127 12.05 -6.10 19.58
N TYR A 128 11.87 -5.73 18.31
CA TYR A 128 11.49 -6.65 17.23
C TYR A 128 12.66 -7.08 16.35
N THR A 129 13.90 -6.67 16.64
CA THR A 129 15.09 -7.05 15.86
C THR A 129 15.22 -8.57 15.62
N PRO A 130 14.99 -9.45 16.62
CA PRO A 130 15.05 -10.91 16.38
C PRO A 130 13.98 -11.43 15.39
N GLU A 131 12.79 -10.83 15.40
CA GLU A 131 11.70 -11.17 14.47
C GLU A 131 12.03 -10.68 13.06
N ILE A 132 12.58 -9.47 12.94
CA ILE A 132 13.06 -8.89 11.68
C ILE A 132 14.17 -9.74 11.08
N ASP A 133 15.13 -10.19 11.88
CA ASP A 133 16.23 -11.06 11.41
C ASP A 133 15.70 -12.41 10.91
N SER A 134 14.67 -12.95 11.57
CA SER A 134 13.97 -14.14 11.10
C SER A 134 13.24 -13.87 9.78
N PHE A 135 12.64 -12.68 9.63
CA PHE A 135 11.95 -12.28 8.40
C PHE A 135 12.91 -12.14 7.22
N LYS A 136 14.12 -11.62 7.43
CA LYS A 136 15.20 -11.55 6.42
C LYS A 136 15.60 -12.91 5.85
N LEU A 137 15.31 -14.02 6.55
CA LEU A 137 15.54 -15.38 6.04
C LEU A 137 14.59 -15.77 4.89
N LEU A 138 13.49 -15.03 4.69
CA LEU A 138 12.56 -15.26 3.59
C LEU A 138 13.06 -14.72 2.25
N ARG A 139 14.07 -13.84 2.23
CA ARG A 139 14.52 -13.18 1.00
C ARG A 139 14.83 -14.13 -0.16
N LYS A 140 15.39 -15.33 0.11
CA LYS A 140 15.71 -16.33 -0.94
C LYS A 140 14.64 -17.40 -1.12
N LYS A 141 13.48 -17.24 -0.49
CA LYS A 141 12.42 -18.25 -0.39
C LYS A 141 11.08 -17.73 -0.92
N LEU A 142 11.07 -16.59 -1.60
CA LEU A 142 9.88 -15.99 -2.20
C LEU A 142 10.11 -15.83 -3.69
N LEU A 143 9.03 -15.90 -4.46
CA LEU A 143 9.07 -15.55 -5.88
C LEU A 143 9.13 -14.02 -6.01
N THR A 144 8.15 -13.35 -5.44
CA THR A 144 8.00 -11.89 -5.51
C THR A 144 7.31 -11.39 -4.24
N VAL A 145 7.69 -10.20 -3.80
CA VAL A 145 7.04 -9.46 -2.73
C VAL A 145 6.21 -8.34 -3.33
N ILE A 146 4.95 -8.22 -2.92
CA ILE A 146 4.01 -7.21 -3.41
C ILE A 146 3.52 -6.42 -2.21
N THR A 147 3.59 -5.10 -2.28
CA THR A 147 3.19 -4.25 -1.15
C THR A 147 2.40 -3.03 -1.60
N THR A 148 1.47 -2.64 -0.74
CA THR A 148 0.71 -1.38 -0.83
C THR A 148 1.32 -0.28 0.06
N ASN A 149 2.47 -0.54 0.69
CA ASN A 149 3.13 0.40 1.59
C ASN A 149 3.98 1.39 0.81
N TYR A 150 3.97 2.66 1.23
CA TYR A 150 4.77 3.70 0.60
C TYR A 150 6.21 3.71 1.10
N ASP A 151 6.45 3.30 2.35
CA ASP A 151 7.77 3.28 2.99
C ASP A 151 8.74 2.28 2.33
N ASN A 152 10.03 2.41 2.65
CA ASN A 152 11.07 1.58 2.09
C ASN A 152 11.53 0.44 3.01
N PHE A 153 10.92 0.23 4.17
CA PHE A 153 11.35 -0.75 5.16
C PHE A 153 11.51 -2.15 4.58
N LEU A 154 10.55 -2.59 3.77
CA LEU A 154 10.62 -3.92 3.14
C LEU A 154 11.81 -4.04 2.20
N LYS A 155 12.08 -3.03 1.37
CA LYS A 155 13.18 -3.08 0.40
C LYS A 155 14.53 -2.87 1.07
N ASP A 156 14.62 -2.00 2.07
CA ASP A 156 15.91 -1.62 2.66
C ASP A 156 16.35 -2.63 3.73
N GLU A 157 15.42 -3.21 4.49
CA GLU A 157 15.75 -4.09 5.62
C GLU A 157 15.53 -5.57 5.30
N ILE A 158 14.40 -5.94 4.72
CA ILE A 158 13.99 -7.35 4.60
C ILE A 158 14.48 -7.96 3.28
N PHE A 159 14.37 -7.20 2.20
CA PHE A 159 14.58 -7.63 0.83
C PHE A 159 15.62 -6.77 0.10
N SER A 160 16.68 -6.37 0.78
CA SER A 160 17.74 -5.49 0.24
C SER A 160 18.53 -6.05 -0.94
N GLU A 161 18.44 -7.35 -1.18
CA GLU A 161 19.00 -8.01 -2.37
C GLU A 161 18.03 -8.02 -3.57
N HIS A 162 16.81 -7.46 -3.44
CA HIS A 162 15.76 -7.51 -4.46
C HIS A 162 15.67 -6.22 -5.26
N ASP A 163 15.34 -6.35 -6.55
CA ASP A 163 15.00 -5.20 -7.38
C ASP A 163 13.67 -4.61 -6.92
N THR A 164 13.54 -3.28 -6.95
CA THR A 164 12.28 -2.60 -6.62
C THR A 164 11.59 -2.12 -7.88
N ILE A 165 10.31 -2.45 -8.02
CA ILE A 165 9.44 -1.96 -9.10
C ILE A 165 8.34 -1.09 -8.47
N ILE A 166 8.24 0.16 -8.93
CA ILE A 166 7.24 1.12 -8.43
C ILE A 166 6.08 1.20 -9.43
N GLY A 167 4.85 1.08 -8.92
CA GLY A 167 3.64 1.21 -9.70
C GLY A 167 3.49 0.11 -10.76
N GLN A 168 3.41 0.53 -12.03
CA GLN A 168 3.03 -0.33 -13.15
C GLN A 168 4.11 -0.49 -14.22
N GLU A 169 5.39 -0.40 -13.87
CA GLU A 169 6.50 -0.75 -14.78
C GLU A 169 6.60 -2.27 -15.05
N VAL A 170 5.45 -2.95 -15.08
CA VAL A 170 5.23 -4.40 -15.25
C VAL A 170 5.50 -4.89 -16.68
N PHE A 171 6.08 -4.04 -17.53
CA PHE A 171 6.67 -4.50 -18.79
C PHE A 171 7.99 -5.25 -18.55
N ARG A 172 8.58 -5.13 -17.35
CA ARG A 172 9.61 -6.07 -16.89
C ARG A 172 8.94 -7.35 -16.39
N ASN A 173 9.56 -8.50 -16.64
CA ASN A 173 9.06 -9.78 -16.18
C ASN A 173 8.95 -9.73 -14.64
N ILE A 174 7.82 -10.19 -14.08
CA ILE A 174 7.72 -10.43 -12.65
C ILE A 174 8.65 -11.61 -12.39
N GLU A 175 9.86 -11.31 -11.93
CA GLU A 175 10.95 -12.26 -11.76
C GLU A 175 11.15 -12.60 -10.28
N LEU A 176 12.03 -13.57 -10.06
CA LEU A 176 12.55 -13.91 -8.75
C LEU A 176 13.25 -12.70 -8.15
N GLY A 177 12.92 -12.39 -6.89
CA GLY A 177 13.67 -11.38 -6.16
C GLY A 177 13.25 -9.95 -6.48
N VAL A 178 11.95 -9.70 -6.64
CA VAL A 178 11.40 -8.35 -6.86
C VAL A 178 10.52 -7.92 -5.68
N VAL A 179 10.64 -6.66 -5.26
CA VAL A 179 9.69 -5.95 -4.40
C VAL A 179 8.87 -4.99 -5.26
N MET A 180 7.60 -5.33 -5.48
CA MET A 180 6.67 -4.53 -6.27
C MET A 180 5.79 -3.67 -5.37
N LYS A 181 5.97 -2.34 -5.45
CA LYS A 181 5.21 -1.34 -4.69
C LYS A 181 4.06 -0.81 -5.55
N ILE A 182 2.91 -1.48 -5.47
CA ILE A 182 1.79 -1.24 -6.39
C ILE A 182 1.03 0.06 -6.14
N HIS A 183 1.15 0.65 -4.94
CA HIS A 183 0.54 1.95 -4.60
C HIS A 183 1.53 3.12 -4.64
N GLY A 184 2.69 2.92 -5.27
CA GLY A 184 3.74 3.92 -5.33
C GLY A 184 4.73 3.81 -4.18
N SER A 185 5.66 4.76 -4.13
CA SER A 185 6.79 4.80 -3.18
C SER A 185 7.06 6.22 -2.73
N VAL A 186 7.58 6.37 -1.51
CA VAL A 186 8.13 7.64 -1.01
C VAL A 186 9.31 8.16 -1.84
N GLU A 187 9.96 7.31 -2.63
CA GLU A 187 11.02 7.70 -3.57
C GLU A 187 10.49 8.41 -4.82
N GLU A 188 9.22 8.15 -5.17
CA GLU A 188 8.56 8.74 -6.32
C GLU A 188 7.19 9.33 -5.90
N PRO A 189 7.15 10.55 -5.33
CA PRO A 189 5.93 11.14 -4.77
C PRO A 189 4.73 11.10 -5.74
N LYS A 190 4.97 11.37 -7.04
CA LYS A 190 3.96 11.33 -8.10
C LYS A 190 3.27 9.97 -8.28
N SER A 191 3.94 8.88 -7.87
CA SER A 191 3.45 7.50 -7.99
C SER A 191 2.46 7.12 -6.89
N ILE A 192 2.40 7.88 -5.79
CA ILE A 192 1.56 7.59 -4.63
C ILE A 192 0.08 7.54 -5.04
N ILE A 193 -0.58 6.44 -4.67
CA ILE A 193 -2.01 6.21 -4.92
C ILE A 193 -2.79 6.40 -3.62
N ILE A 194 -3.42 7.55 -3.45
CA ILE A 194 -4.15 7.86 -2.22
C ILE A 194 -5.53 8.49 -2.47
N THR A 195 -5.76 9.06 -3.64
CA THR A 195 -7.03 9.70 -4.00
C THR A 195 -7.87 8.83 -4.92
N LYS A 196 -9.19 9.06 -4.95
CA LYS A 196 -10.09 8.40 -5.91
C LYS A 196 -9.62 8.51 -7.36
N ASP A 197 -9.05 9.65 -7.74
CA ASP A 197 -8.56 9.85 -9.11
C ASP A 197 -7.29 9.02 -9.39
N ASP A 198 -6.43 8.83 -8.38
CA ASP A 198 -5.27 7.93 -8.49
C ASP A 198 -5.71 6.48 -8.66
N TYR A 199 -6.65 6.02 -7.85
CA TYR A 199 -7.22 4.69 -7.94
C TYR A 199 -7.87 4.46 -9.32
N ASP A 200 -8.67 5.40 -9.81
CA ASP A 200 -9.30 5.29 -11.14
C ASP A 200 -8.27 5.23 -12.27
N LYS A 201 -7.20 6.04 -12.18
CA LYS A 201 -6.09 6.01 -13.15
C LYS A 201 -5.33 4.68 -13.07
N PHE A 202 -5.10 4.19 -11.87
CA PHE A 202 -4.42 2.93 -11.64
C PHE A 202 -5.20 1.78 -12.24
N GLU A 203 -6.49 1.64 -11.90
CA GLU A 203 -7.36 0.58 -12.37
C GLU A 203 -7.46 0.49 -13.90
N LYS A 204 -7.55 1.65 -14.58
CA LYS A 204 -7.59 1.71 -16.04
C LYS A 204 -6.34 1.12 -16.69
N LYS A 205 -5.17 1.28 -16.07
CA LYS A 205 -3.88 0.83 -16.60
C LYS A 205 -3.48 -0.56 -16.08
N SER A 206 -3.98 -0.97 -14.91
CA SER A 206 -3.57 -2.19 -14.20
C SER A 206 -4.11 -3.50 -14.75
N LYS A 207 -4.89 -3.53 -15.83
CA LYS A 207 -5.48 -4.78 -16.37
C LYS A 207 -4.42 -5.85 -16.65
N ILE A 208 -3.29 -5.47 -17.23
CA ILE A 208 -2.18 -6.38 -17.55
C ILE A 208 -1.48 -6.86 -16.27
N LEU A 209 -1.25 -5.95 -15.31
CA LEU A 209 -0.69 -6.28 -14.01
C LEU A 209 -1.57 -7.32 -13.29
N TYR A 210 -2.87 -7.08 -13.22
CA TYR A 210 -3.81 -8.01 -12.60
C TYR A 210 -3.82 -9.37 -13.31
N ALA A 211 -3.82 -9.40 -14.63
CA ALA A 211 -3.75 -10.66 -15.38
C ALA A 211 -2.48 -11.46 -15.08
N LYS A 212 -1.31 -10.81 -15.03
CA LYS A 212 -0.04 -11.46 -14.63
C LYS A 212 -0.11 -11.96 -13.18
N LEU A 213 -0.63 -11.17 -12.25
CA LEU A 213 -0.77 -11.58 -10.85
C LEU A 213 -1.70 -12.77 -10.69
N ILE A 214 -2.84 -12.79 -11.37
CA ILE A 214 -3.77 -13.93 -11.35
C ILE A 214 -3.06 -15.20 -11.86
N SER A 215 -2.33 -15.11 -12.97
CA SER A 215 -1.56 -16.24 -13.50
C SER A 215 -0.55 -16.76 -12.46
N LEU A 216 0.16 -15.86 -11.79
CA LEU A 216 1.12 -16.24 -10.76
C LEU A 216 0.47 -16.87 -9.53
N PHE A 217 -0.75 -16.44 -9.16
CA PHE A 217 -1.48 -16.99 -8.01
C PHE A 217 -1.95 -18.43 -8.27
N ILE A 218 -2.29 -18.76 -9.51
CA ILE A 218 -2.69 -20.11 -9.89
C ILE A 218 -1.49 -21.06 -9.73
N ASP A 219 -0.30 -20.62 -10.11
CA ASP A 219 0.90 -21.46 -10.16
C ASP A 219 1.70 -21.50 -8.85
N ASN A 220 1.46 -20.58 -7.92
CA ASN A 220 2.28 -20.39 -6.72
C ASN A 220 1.44 -20.11 -5.47
N PRO A 221 1.87 -20.59 -4.29
CA PRO A 221 1.21 -20.26 -3.03
C PRO A 221 1.23 -18.75 -2.77
N VAL A 222 0.13 -18.21 -2.26
CA VAL A 222 0.02 -16.77 -1.93
C VAL A 222 -0.10 -16.60 -0.43
N ILE A 223 0.74 -15.73 0.14
CA ILE A 223 0.78 -15.42 1.57
C ILE A 223 0.48 -13.94 1.75
N PHE A 224 -0.52 -13.61 2.56
CA PHE A 224 -0.83 -12.22 2.94
C PHE A 224 -0.41 -11.97 4.39
N ILE A 225 0.37 -10.91 4.63
CA ILE A 225 0.78 -10.47 5.97
C ILE A 225 0.60 -8.97 6.13
N GLY A 226 0.34 -8.52 7.37
CA GLY A 226 0.23 -7.09 7.67
C GLY A 226 -1.00 -6.41 7.05
N TYR A 227 -2.02 -7.18 6.70
CA TYR A 227 -3.27 -6.61 6.22
C TYR A 227 -4.38 -6.73 7.25
N SER A 228 -5.30 -5.76 7.23
CA SER A 228 -6.60 -5.94 7.88
C SER A 228 -7.47 -6.86 7.02
N ILE A 229 -8.28 -7.70 7.65
CA ILE A 229 -9.33 -8.49 6.96
C ILE A 229 -10.31 -7.56 6.22
N SER A 230 -10.45 -6.31 6.67
CA SER A 230 -11.30 -5.30 6.05
C SER A 230 -10.65 -4.56 4.86
N ASP A 231 -9.40 -4.85 4.50
CA ASP A 231 -8.70 -4.12 3.44
C ASP A 231 -9.37 -4.37 2.07
N GLU A 232 -9.98 -3.32 1.52
CA GLU A 232 -10.68 -3.37 0.23
C GLU A 232 -9.75 -3.75 -0.93
N ASN A 233 -8.43 -3.51 -0.82
CA ASN A 233 -7.49 -3.95 -1.84
C ASN A 233 -7.39 -5.47 -1.85
N ILE A 234 -7.30 -6.12 -0.69
CA ILE A 234 -7.35 -7.59 -0.63
C ILE A 234 -8.70 -8.11 -1.07
N LYS A 235 -9.81 -7.52 -0.62
CA LYS A 235 -11.13 -7.97 -1.05
C LYS A 235 -11.26 -7.89 -2.56
N LYS A 236 -10.76 -6.82 -3.17
CA LYS A 236 -10.74 -6.67 -4.63
C LYS A 236 -9.84 -7.70 -5.31
N PHE A 237 -8.63 -7.94 -4.81
CA PHE A 237 -7.75 -8.98 -5.36
C PHE A 237 -8.36 -10.38 -5.23
N TYR A 238 -8.96 -10.69 -4.08
CA TYR A 238 -9.66 -11.94 -3.83
C TYR A 238 -10.88 -12.09 -4.76
N LEU A 239 -11.68 -11.03 -4.91
CA LEU A 239 -12.84 -11.03 -5.82
C LEU A 239 -12.41 -11.19 -7.28
N ILE A 240 -11.34 -10.52 -7.71
CA ILE A 240 -10.76 -10.69 -9.05
C ILE A 240 -10.28 -12.13 -9.24
N TYR A 241 -9.59 -12.72 -8.26
CA TYR A 241 -9.14 -14.11 -8.31
C TYR A 241 -10.32 -15.10 -8.43
N MET A 242 -11.37 -14.93 -7.61
CA MET A 242 -12.57 -15.78 -7.66
C MET A 242 -13.36 -15.61 -8.97
N ASN A 243 -13.39 -14.39 -9.53
CA ASN A 243 -14.09 -14.10 -10.79
C ASN A 243 -13.25 -14.39 -12.05
N ALA A 244 -11.95 -14.66 -11.92
CA ALA A 244 -11.10 -15.09 -13.03
C ALA A 244 -11.40 -16.53 -13.48
N LEU A 245 -12.24 -17.27 -12.74
CA LEU A 245 -12.90 -18.49 -13.22
C LEU A 245 -13.98 -18.11 -14.23
N ILE A 246 -13.61 -18.02 -15.50
CA ILE A 246 -14.58 -17.92 -16.60
C ILE A 246 -15.32 -19.26 -16.69
N VAL A 247 -16.54 -19.32 -16.16
CA VAL A 247 -17.51 -20.36 -16.53
C VAL A 247 -18.00 -20.03 -17.94
N VAL A 248 -17.31 -20.57 -18.94
CA VAL A 248 -17.87 -20.65 -20.29
C VAL A 248 -18.95 -21.74 -20.23
N ARG A 249 -20.20 -21.37 -20.46
CA ARG A 249 -21.27 -22.35 -20.73
C ARG A 249 -21.15 -22.87 -22.15
#